data_AF-A0A1T3DV18-F1
#
_entry.id   AF-A0A1T3DV18-F1
#
_cell.length_a   1.000
_cell.length_b   1.000
_cell.length_c   1.000
_cell.angle_alpha   90.00
_cell.angle_beta   90.00
_cell.angle_gamma   90.00
#
_symmetry.space_group_name_H-M   'P 1'
#
loop_
_entity.id
_entity.type
_entity.pdbx_description
1 polymer ?
#
loop_
_entity_poly.entity_id
_entity_poly.type
_entity_poly.pdbx_seq_one_letter_code
_entity_poly.pdbx_strand_id
1 'polypeptide(L)' 'MEMNTAELKIDIINKITNLKEVRIVEEIQKILDFELDQGVFQLSEPQNKRIIEAAQDDYLTDEQANKDIDEWLQGK' A
#
# COMPACT_ATOMS: atom_id res chain seq x y z
N MET A 1 0.39 17.16 -32.53
CA MET A 1 -0.14 15.80 -32.77
C MET A 1 -0.18 15.11 -31.43
N GLU A 2 -1.36 14.86 -30.89
CA GLU A 2 -1.49 13.97 -29.75
C GLU A 2 -1.16 12.56 -30.22
N MET A 3 -0.16 11.94 -29.58
CA MET A 3 0.20 10.55 -29.87
C MET A 3 -0.94 9.68 -29.38
N ASN A 4 -1.53 8.87 -30.26
CA ASN A 4 -2.68 8.08 -29.86
C ASN A 4 -2.23 6.97 -28.90
N THR A 5 -3.11 6.54 -28.00
CA THR A 5 -2.80 5.54 -26.97
C THR A 5 -2.25 4.22 -27.53
N ALA A 6 -2.62 3.83 -28.76
CA ALA A 6 -2.09 2.63 -29.41
C ALA A 6 -0.64 2.82 -29.88
N GLU A 7 -0.28 3.99 -30.40
CA GLU A 7 1.10 4.33 -30.78
C GLU A 7 2.03 4.34 -29.56
N LEU A 8 1.56 4.90 -28.45
CA LEU A 8 2.31 4.90 -27.18
C LEU A 8 2.54 3.48 -26.66
N LYS A 9 1.53 2.60 -26.74
CA LYS A 9 1.68 1.19 -26.34
C LYS A 9 2.73 0.47 -27.19
N ILE A 10 2.71 0.69 -28.50
CA ILE A 10 3.67 0.07 -29.43
C ILE A 10 5.10 0.56 -29.13
N ASP A 11 5.29 1.87 -28.90
CA ASP A 11 6.60 2.43 -28.57
C ASP A 11 7.17 1.84 -27.27
N ILE A 12 6.34 1.67 -26.24
CA ILE A 12 6.74 1.06 -24.96
C ILE A 12 7.15 -0.40 -25.16
N ILE A 13 6.36 -1.19 -25.90
CA ILE A 13 6.69 -2.60 -26.21
C ILE A 13 8.05 -2.68 -26.92
N ASN A 14 8.29 -1.81 -27.90
CA ASN A 14 9.56 -1.77 -28.63
C ASN A 14 10.72 -1.41 -27.70
N LYS A 15 10.54 -0.46 -26.77
CA LYS A 15 11.57 -0.09 -25.80
C LYS A 15 11.92 -1.26 -24.88
N ILE A 16 10.91 -1.94 -24.33
CA ILE A 16 11.11 -3.11 -23.45
C ILE A 16 11.80 -4.24 -24.22
N THR A 17 11.36 -4.55 -25.44
CA THR A 17 11.91 -5.63 -26.26
C THR A 17 13.38 -5.41 -26.63
N ASN A 18 13.82 -4.15 -26.74
CA ASN A 18 15.21 -3.81 -27.06
C ASN A 18 16.12 -3.74 -25.81
N LEU A 19 15.59 -3.96 -24.61
CA LEU A 19 16.41 -4.06 -23.39
C LEU A 19 17.26 -5.32 -23.45
N LYS A 20 18.58 -5.13 -23.36
CA LYS A 20 19.56 -6.23 -23.37
C LYS A 20 19.82 -6.80 -21.98
N GLU A 21 19.45 -6.05 -20.94
CA GLU A 21 19.68 -6.42 -19.56
C GLU A 21 18.45 -7.13 -18.97
N VAL A 22 18.55 -8.45 -18.84
CA VAL A 22 17.49 -9.32 -18.34
C VAL A 22 17.00 -8.88 -16.95
N ARG A 23 17.90 -8.43 -16.07
CA ARG A 23 17.54 -7.93 -14.73
C ARG A 23 16.55 -6.78 -14.78
N ILE A 24 16.69 -5.87 -15.74
CA ILE A 24 15.77 -4.72 -15.89
C ILE A 24 14.38 -5.22 -16.32
N VAL A 25 14.32 -6.22 -17.21
CA VAL A 25 13.06 -6.83 -17.65
C VAL A 25 12.35 -7.51 -16.48
N GLU A 26 13.10 -8.21 -15.62
CA GLU A 26 12.56 -8.85 -14.40
C GLU A 26 11.97 -7.83 -13.42
N GLU A 27 12.63 -6.68 -13.21
CA GLU A 27 12.10 -5.62 -12.34
C GLU A 27 10.84 -4.96 -12.95
N ILE A 28 10.82 -4.74 -14.26
CA ILE A 28 9.61 -4.24 -14.95
C ILE A 28 8.44 -5.23 -14.78
N GLN A 29 8.70 -6.53 -14.89
CA GLN A 29 7.68 -7.56 -14.69
C GLN A 29 7.11 -7.53 -13.27
N LYS A 30 7.95 -7.41 -12.23
CA LYS A 30 7.50 -7.32 -10.83
C LYS A 30 6.58 -6.12 -10.58
N ILE A 31 6.91 -4.97 -11.18
CA ILE A 31 6.10 -3.75 -11.05
C ILE A 31 4.75 -3.96 -11.74
N LEU A 32 4.75 -4.51 -12.95
CA LEU A 32 3.52 -4.81 -13.68
C LEU A 32 2.66 -5.83 -12.95
N ASP A 33 3.26 -6.89 -12.40
CA ASP A 33 2.55 -7.89 -11.60
C ASP A 33 1.90 -7.27 -10.36
N PHE A 34 2.57 -6.31 -9.72
CA PHE A 34 2.03 -5.56 -8.58
C PHE A 34 0.88 -4.63 -8.98
N GLU A 35 1.03 -3.83 -10.06
CA GLU A 35 -0.02 -2.91 -10.51
C GLU A 35 -1.24 -3.64 -11.09
N LEU A 36 -1.01 -4.80 -11.71
CA LEU A 36 -2.06 -5.67 -12.25
C LEU A 36 -2.61 -6.64 -11.20
N ASP A 37 -2.03 -6.68 -9.99
CA ASP A 37 -2.62 -7.37 -8.86
C ASP A 37 -3.92 -6.66 -8.48
N GLN A 38 -5.02 -7.11 -9.10
CA GLN A 38 -6.38 -6.71 -8.80
C GLN A 38 -6.90 -7.37 -7.52
N GLY A 39 -6.01 -7.94 -6.70
CA GLY A 39 -6.33 -8.47 -5.39
C GLY A 39 -7.10 -7.43 -4.58
N VAL A 40 -8.39 -7.66 -4.38
CA VAL A 40 -9.14 -6.93 -3.36
C VAL A 40 -8.40 -7.19 -2.05
N PHE A 41 -7.79 -6.16 -1.47
CA PHE A 41 -7.18 -6.27 -0.15
C PHE A 41 -8.28 -6.64 0.85
N GLN A 42 -8.41 -7.93 1.11
CA GLN A 42 -9.37 -8.45 2.07
C GLN A 42 -8.67 -8.61 3.40
N LEU A 43 -9.33 -8.13 4.44
CA LEU A 43 -8.90 -8.42 5.80
C LEU A 43 -8.99 -9.92 6.02
N SER A 44 -7.93 -10.48 6.61
CA SER A 44 -7.96 -11.85 7.12
C SER A 44 -9.02 -12.01 8.21
N GLU A 45 -9.49 -13.23 8.46
CA GLU A 45 -10.46 -13.49 9.53
C GLU A 45 -10.02 -12.94 10.90
N PRO A 46 -8.75 -13.07 11.33
CA PRO A 46 -8.28 -12.48 12.59
C PRO A 46 -8.39 -10.95 12.59
N GLN A 47 -8.12 -10.28 11.46
CA GLN A 47 -8.21 -8.82 11.36
C GLN A 47 -9.67 -8.35 11.42
N ASN A 48 -10.57 -9.04 10.72
CA ASN A 48 -12.01 -8.75 10.79
C ASN A 48 -12.53 -8.94 12.22
N LYS A 49 -12.14 -10.03 12.88
CA LYS A 49 -12.51 -10.30 14.26
C LYS A 49 -12.02 -9.20 15.21
N ARG A 50 -10.76 -8.78 15.07
CA ARG A 50 -10.18 -7.73 15.91
C ARG A 50 -10.90 -6.38 15.76
N ILE A 51 -11.34 -6.02 14.55
CA ILE A 51 -12.09 -4.78 14.30
C ILE A 51 -13.45 -4.82 15.01
N ILE A 52 -14.14 -5.96 14.98
CA ILE A 52 -15.42 -6.13 15.68
C ILE A 52 -15.22 -6.01 17.19
N GLU A 53 -14.17 -6.63 17.73
CA GLU A 53 -13.82 -6.54 19.15
C GLU A 53 -13.42 -5.12 19.56
N ALA A 54 -12.67 -4.40 18.71
CA ALA A 54 -12.22 -3.04 18.99
C ALA A 54 -13.36 -2.03 19.20
N ALA A 55 -14.57 -2.29 18.68
CA ALA A 55 -15.73 -1.46 18.94
C ALA A 55 -16.19 -1.48 20.41
N GLN A 56 -15.77 -2.49 21.17
CA GLN A 56 -16.07 -2.65 22.59
C GLN A 56 -14.86 -2.37 23.49
N ASP A 57 -13.71 -2.03 22.89
CA ASP A 57 -12.53 -1.71 23.66
C ASP A 57 -12.72 -0.37 24.38
N ASP A 58 -12.18 -0.30 25.59
CA ASP A 58 -11.98 0.98 26.24
C ASP A 58 -10.97 1.80 25.43
N TYR A 59 -11.28 3.06 25.20
CA TYR A 59 -10.40 4.01 24.54
C TYR A 59 -10.18 5.23 25.42
N LEU A 60 -9.01 5.84 25.29
CA LEU A 60 -8.73 7.14 25.86
C LEU A 60 -8.99 8.20 24.80
N THR A 61 -9.59 9.31 25.21
CA THR A 61 -9.59 10.52 24.37
C THR A 61 -8.18 11.10 24.34
N ASP A 62 -7.87 11.88 23.31
CA ASP A 62 -6.58 12.59 23.22
C ASP A 62 -6.31 13.42 24.47
N GLU A 63 -7.33 14.06 25.04
CA GLU A 63 -7.21 14.83 26.28
C GLU A 63 -6.83 13.95 27.49
N GLN A 64 -7.48 12.79 27.64
CA GLN A 64 -7.17 11.87 28.74
C GLN A 64 -5.80 11.24 28.57
N ALA A 65 -5.44 10.83 27.34
CA ALA A 65 -4.14 10.27 27.03
C ALA A 65 -3.01 11.27 27.30
N ASN A 66 -3.17 12.53 26.88
CA ASN A 66 -2.18 13.59 27.12
C ASN A 66 -2.04 13.89 28.61
N LYS A 67 -3.16 13.93 29.34
CA LYS A 67 -3.13 14.11 30.79
C LYS A 67 -2.40 12.97 31.50
N ASP A 68 -2.68 11.72 31.15
CA ASP A 68 -2.03 10.55 31.75
C ASP A 68 -0.52 10.55 31.46
N ILE A 69 -0.13 10.95 30.25
CA ILE A 69 1.28 11.13 29.85
C ILE A 69 1.94 12.23 30.68
N ASP A 70 1.31 13.39 30.83
CA ASP A 70 1.84 14.51 31.60
C ASP A 70 1.99 14.16 33.09
N GLU A 71 1.02 13.44 33.66
CA GLU A 71 1.07 12.95 35.04
C GLU A 71 2.21 11.93 35.24
N TRP A 72 2.39 11.02 34.28
CA TRP A 72 3.49 10.05 34.29
C TRP A 72 4.86 10.73 34.19
N LEU A 73 5.02 11.71 33.28
CA LEU A 73 6.27 12.45 33.09
C LEU A 73 6.63 13.33 34.30
N GLN A 74 5.65 13.81 35.05
CA GLN A 74 5.86 14.60 36.27
C GLN A 74 6.25 13.74 37.49
N GLY A 75 6.30 12.41 37.34
CA GLY A 75 6.82 11.51 38.37
C GLY A 75 5.94 11.36 39.60
N LYS A 76 4.61 11.38 39.43
CA LYS A 76 3.69 10.86 40.45
C LYS A 76 3.45 9.36 40.29
#